data_AF-A0A3B9LCK6-F1
#
_entry.id   AF-A0A3B9LCK6-F1
#
_cell.length_a   1.000
_cell.length_b   1.000
_cell.length_c   1.000
_cell.angle_alpha   90.00
_cell.angle_beta   90.00
_cell.angle_gamma   90.00
#
_symmetry.space_group_name_H-M   'P 1'
#
loop_
_entity.id
_entity.type
_entity.pdbx_description
1 polymer ?
#
loop_
_entity_poly.entity_id
_entity_poly.type
_entity_poly.pdbx_seq_one_letter_code
_entity_poly.pdbx_strand_id
1 'polypeptide(L)'
;MTHSTPKDFTSPDNFGVVDPTVTPKLVAEHGLTPEEFERIKKILGREPNFTELGIFSVMWSEHCSYKNSRKELKKFPTNGPNILVKAGEENAGVVDIGDGWAVAFKIESHNHPSAIEPFQGAATGVGGIIR
;
A
#
# COMPACT_ATOMS: atom_id res chain seq x y z
N MET A 1 -21.11 -51.51 -4.20
CA MET A 1 -20.74 -50.29 -4.96
C MET A 1 -21.51 -49.12 -4.36
N THR A 2 -20.99 -48.54 -3.29
CA THR A 2 -21.61 -47.39 -2.62
C THR A 2 -21.06 -46.13 -3.25
N HIS A 3 -21.88 -45.39 -3.98
CA HIS A 3 -21.56 -44.06 -4.48
C HIS A 3 -21.22 -43.16 -3.29
N SER A 4 -19.95 -42.78 -3.19
CA SER A 4 -19.49 -41.66 -2.36
C SER A 4 -20.03 -40.37 -2.96
N THR A 5 -20.91 -39.69 -2.23
CA THR A 5 -21.34 -38.32 -2.54
C THR A 5 -20.13 -37.38 -2.63
N PRO A 6 -20.13 -36.39 -3.54
CA PRO A 6 -19.09 -35.36 -3.59
C PRO A 6 -19.02 -34.61 -2.26
N LYS A 7 -17.81 -34.36 -1.75
CA LYS A 7 -17.61 -33.46 -0.61
C LYS A 7 -18.01 -32.05 -1.05
N ASP A 8 -18.92 -31.45 -0.31
CA ASP A 8 -19.31 -30.05 -0.48
C ASP A 8 -18.13 -29.16 -0.05
N PHE A 9 -17.50 -28.48 -1.02
CA PHE A 9 -16.35 -27.59 -0.81
C PHE A 9 -16.75 -26.18 -0.33
N THR A 10 -17.98 -26.01 0.17
CA THR A 10 -18.49 -24.71 0.65
C THR A 10 -18.24 -24.43 2.13
N SER A 11 -17.59 -25.34 2.88
CA SER A 11 -17.19 -25.06 4.26
C SER A 11 -15.76 -24.55 4.28
N PRO A 12 -15.50 -23.24 4.47
CA PRO A 12 -14.15 -22.80 4.75
C PRO A 12 -13.76 -23.38 6.11
N ASP A 13 -12.66 -24.12 6.10
CA ASP A 13 -11.99 -24.63 7.27
C ASP A 13 -11.78 -23.49 8.29
N ASN A 14 -12.61 -23.55 9.33
CA ASN A 14 -12.65 -22.58 10.42
C ASN A 14 -11.44 -22.86 11.33
N PHE A 15 -10.25 -22.38 10.95
CA PHE A 15 -9.28 -21.99 11.98
C PHE A 15 -10.00 -20.92 12.79
N GLY A 16 -10.49 -21.26 13.99
CA GLY A 16 -11.48 -20.52 14.78
C GLY A 16 -11.06 -19.13 15.28
N VAL A 17 -10.55 -18.28 14.40
CA VAL A 17 -10.30 -16.86 14.62
C VAL A 17 -11.51 -16.14 14.08
N VAL A 18 -12.47 -15.87 14.96
CA VAL A 18 -13.56 -14.96 14.66
C VAL A 18 -12.96 -13.57 14.51
N ASP A 19 -13.19 -12.92 13.36
CA ASP A 19 -12.76 -11.53 13.16
C ASP A 19 -13.27 -10.65 14.31
N PRO A 20 -12.41 -9.80 14.91
CA PRO A 20 -12.86 -8.90 15.95
C PRO A 20 -13.92 -7.96 15.38
N THR A 21 -14.93 -7.66 16.19
CA THR A 21 -15.93 -6.66 15.82
C THR A 21 -15.27 -5.30 15.60
N VAL A 22 -15.58 -4.64 14.48
CA VAL A 22 -15.04 -3.32 14.16
C VAL A 22 -15.70 -2.27 15.05
N THR A 23 -14.99 -1.85 16.09
CA THR A 23 -15.44 -0.82 17.03
C THR A 23 -14.78 0.53 16.74
N PRO A 24 -15.36 1.67 17.19
CA PRO A 24 -14.72 2.98 17.04
C PRO A 24 -13.30 3.04 17.62
N LYS A 25 -13.05 2.31 18.73
CA LYS A 25 -11.71 2.17 19.31
C LYS A 25 -10.75 1.47 18.34
N LEU A 26 -11.17 0.36 17.73
CA LEU A 26 -10.36 -0.40 16.78
C LEU A 26 -10.05 0.43 15.52
N VAL A 27 -11.02 1.21 15.04
CA VAL A 27 -10.83 2.15 13.92
C VAL A 27 -9.77 3.20 14.25
N ALA A 28 -9.82 3.77 15.46
CA ALA A 28 -8.82 4.74 15.92
C ALA A 28 -7.42 4.11 16.09
N GLU A 29 -7.34 2.87 16.58
CA GLU A 29 -6.07 2.11 16.67
C GLU A 29 -5.47 1.82 15.28
N HIS A 30 -6.30 1.73 14.24
CA HIS A 30 -5.87 1.64 12.85
C HIS A 30 -5.45 3.00 12.24
N GLY A 31 -5.49 4.08 13.03
CA GLY A 31 -5.08 5.41 12.56
C GLY A 31 -6.04 6.04 11.56
N LEU A 32 -7.29 5.55 11.48
CA LEU A 32 -8.34 6.11 10.63
C LEU A 32 -9.16 7.14 11.41
N THR A 33 -9.47 8.26 10.77
CA THR A 33 -10.42 9.23 11.35
C THR A 33 -11.86 8.74 11.21
N PRO A 34 -12.81 9.24 12.01
CA PRO A 34 -14.24 8.93 11.84
C PRO A 34 -14.75 9.21 10.42
N GLU A 35 -14.27 10.28 9.78
CA GLU A 35 -14.63 10.65 8.41
C GLU A 35 -14.06 9.68 7.37
N GLU A 36 -12.82 9.22 7.57
CA GLU A 36 -12.22 8.17 6.73
C GLU A 36 -13.00 6.87 6.85
N PHE A 37 -13.43 6.49 8.06
CA PHE A 37 -14.25 5.29 8.29
C PHE A 37 -15.63 5.36 7.64
N GLU A 38 -16.34 6.48 7.76
CA GLU A 38 -17.62 6.67 7.06
C GLU A 38 -17.45 6.65 5.54
N ARG A 39 -16.33 7.16 5.03
CA ARG A 39 -16.01 7.07 3.60
C ARG A 39 -15.77 5.62 3.16
N ILE A 40 -15.09 4.80 3.98
CA ILE A 40 -14.91 3.37 3.73
C ILE A 40 -16.28 2.68 3.63
N LYS A 41 -17.16 2.91 4.61
CA LYS A 41 -18.53 2.36 4.59
C LYS A 41 -19.29 2.74 3.33
N LYS A 42 -19.16 3.99 2.88
CA LYS A 42 -19.77 4.47 1.64
C LYS A 42 -19.21 3.78 0.39
N ILE A 43 -17.90 3.53 0.34
CA ILE A 43 -17.25 2.83 -0.78
C ILE A 43 -17.71 1.37 -0.85
N LEU A 44 -17.79 0.70 0.30
CA LEU A 44 -18.17 -0.71 0.37
C LEU A 44 -19.68 -0.95 0.33
N GLY A 45 -20.50 0.05 0.67
CA GLY A 45 -21.94 -0.09 0.84
C GLY A 45 -22.35 -0.85 2.11
N ARG A 46 -21.39 -1.17 2.99
CA ARG A 46 -21.58 -1.89 4.26
C ARG A 46 -20.42 -1.58 5.21
N GLU A 47 -20.47 -2.10 6.44
CA GLU A 47 -19.32 -2.03 7.33
C GLU A 47 -18.18 -2.94 6.82
N PRO A 48 -16.92 -2.46 6.89
CA PRO A 48 -15.77 -3.30 6.57
C PRO A 48 -15.61 -4.39 7.64
N ASN A 49 -15.15 -5.57 7.24
CA ASN A 49 -14.62 -6.55 8.19
C ASN A 49 -13.22 -6.14 8.67
N PHE A 50 -12.62 -6.93 9.58
CA PHE A 50 -11.32 -6.61 10.16
C PHE A 50 -10.20 -6.54 9.11
N THR A 51 -10.19 -7.49 8.15
CA THR A 51 -9.21 -7.53 7.07
C THR A 51 -9.33 -6.31 6.16
N GLU A 52 -10.55 -5.95 5.76
CA GLU A 52 -10.83 -4.78 4.92
C GLU A 52 -10.43 -3.48 5.64
N LEU A 53 -10.73 -3.36 6.93
CA LEU A 53 -10.30 -2.23 7.75
C LEU A 53 -8.77 -2.08 7.72
N GLY A 54 -8.04 -3.20 7.89
CA GLY A 54 -6.58 -3.23 7.82
C GLY A 54 -6.02 -2.84 6.45
N ILE A 55 -6.68 -3.26 5.36
CA ILE A 55 -6.28 -2.85 4.00
C ILE A 55 -6.45 -1.34 3.83
N PHE A 56 -7.61 -0.80 4.21
CA PHE A 56 -7.86 0.65 4.09
C PHE A 56 -6.90 1.45 4.97
N SER A 57 -6.60 1.00 6.18
CA SER A 57 -5.72 1.74 7.10
C SER A 57 -4.30 1.92 6.54
N VAL A 58 -3.71 0.85 6.00
CA VAL A 58 -2.37 0.91 5.42
C VAL A 58 -2.39 1.72 4.13
N MET A 59 -3.33 1.44 3.24
CA MET A 59 -3.40 2.11 1.93
C MET A 59 -3.70 3.61 2.03
N TRP A 60 -4.39 4.06 3.08
CA TRP A 60 -4.70 5.47 3.33
C TRP A 60 -3.75 6.13 4.35
N SER A 61 -2.71 5.43 4.80
CA SER A 61 -1.62 6.03 5.56
C SER A 61 -0.90 7.11 4.75
N GLU A 62 -0.19 8.04 5.39
CA GLU A 62 0.63 9.03 4.67
C GLU A 62 1.71 8.33 3.83
N HIS A 63 2.28 7.24 4.34
CA HIS A 63 3.35 6.48 3.69
C HIS A 63 2.93 5.95 2.32
N CYS A 64 1.69 5.46 2.17
CA CYS A 64 1.19 4.93 0.90
C CYS A 64 0.47 5.98 0.05
N SER A 65 -0.35 6.83 0.67
CA SER A 65 -1.27 7.71 -0.07
C SER A 65 -0.72 9.10 -0.37
N TYR A 66 0.35 9.51 0.33
CA TYR A 66 0.89 10.87 0.26
C TYR A 66 -0.19 11.94 0.52
N LYS A 67 -1.18 11.66 1.38
CA LYS A 67 -2.41 12.48 1.51
C LYS A 67 -2.16 13.94 1.85
N ASN A 68 -1.07 14.23 2.57
CA ASN A 68 -0.64 15.60 2.85
C ASN A 68 0.34 16.11 1.77
N SER A 69 1.39 15.35 1.51
CA SER A 69 2.51 15.75 0.65
C SER A 69 2.16 15.87 -0.84
N ARG A 70 1.22 15.07 -1.36
CA ARG A 70 0.82 15.06 -2.78
C ARG A 70 0.42 16.43 -3.31
N LYS A 71 -0.20 17.29 -2.49
CA LYS A 71 -0.60 18.65 -2.89
C LYS A 71 0.61 19.53 -3.20
N GLU A 72 1.68 19.36 -2.43
CA GLU A 72 2.92 20.11 -2.60
C GLU A 72 3.75 19.54 -3.76
N LEU A 73 3.84 18.22 -3.87
CA LEU A 73 4.60 17.55 -4.94
C LEU A 73 4.08 17.90 -6.34
N LYS A 74 2.78 18.15 -6.51
CA LYS A 74 2.18 18.58 -7.78
C LYS A 74 2.67 19.94 -8.28
N LYS A 75 3.32 20.74 -7.44
CA LYS A 75 3.84 22.06 -7.83
C LYS A 75 5.18 21.96 -8.58
N PHE A 76 5.84 20.80 -8.55
CA PHE A 76 7.12 20.62 -9.22
C PHE A 76 6.95 20.48 -10.74
N PRO A 77 7.96 20.92 -11.52
CA PRO A 77 8.00 20.65 -12.94
C PRO A 77 8.24 19.15 -13.18
N THR A 78 7.37 18.50 -13.94
CA THR A 78 7.43 17.05 -14.21
C THR A 78 7.53 16.71 -15.70
N ASN A 79 7.73 17.72 -16.55
CA ASN A 79 7.80 17.55 -18.00
C ASN A 79 9.14 18.07 -18.53
N GLY A 80 9.67 17.42 -19.56
CA GLY A 80 10.92 17.79 -20.21
C GLY A 80 11.16 16.93 -21.46
N PRO A 81 11.96 17.40 -22.42
CA PRO A 81 12.16 16.72 -23.71
C PRO A 81 12.80 15.34 -23.57
N ASN A 82 13.59 15.13 -22.51
CA ASN A 82 14.32 13.88 -22.29
C ASN A 82 13.63 12.98 -21.24
N ILE A 83 12.41 13.32 -20.81
CA ILE A 83 11.66 12.49 -19.84
C ILE A 83 10.93 11.39 -20.60
N LEU A 84 11.34 10.14 -20.38
CA LEU A 84 10.73 8.97 -21.02
C LEU A 84 9.54 8.43 -20.21
N VAL A 85 9.55 8.60 -18.89
CA VAL A 85 8.50 8.16 -17.97
C VAL A 85 8.06 9.34 -17.11
N LYS A 86 6.77 9.69 -17.11
CA LYS A 86 6.31 10.84 -16.31
C LYS A 86 6.25 10.50 -14.83
N ALA A 87 6.37 11.54 -14.00
CA ALA A 87 6.28 11.39 -12.55
C ALA A 87 4.95 10.71 -12.13
N GLY A 88 5.07 9.56 -11.46
CA GLY A 88 3.94 8.79 -10.95
C GLY A 88 3.26 7.84 -11.95
N GLU A 89 3.78 7.72 -13.19
CA GLU A 89 3.31 6.67 -14.12
C GLU A 89 3.90 5.29 -13.76
N GLU A 90 5.14 5.26 -13.27
CA GLU A 90 5.87 4.04 -12.92
C GLU A 90 6.61 4.15 -11.58
N ASN A 91 7.22 3.06 -11.16
CA ASN A 91 7.99 2.96 -9.91
C ASN A 91 9.25 3.82 -9.87
N ALA A 92 9.85 4.16 -11.03
CA ALA A 92 11.06 4.97 -11.14
C ALA A 92 10.96 5.98 -12.28
N GLY A 93 11.69 7.09 -12.17
CA GLY A 93 11.83 8.05 -13.26
C GLY A 93 12.85 7.55 -14.29
N VAL A 94 12.57 7.76 -15.57
CA VAL A 94 13.47 7.35 -16.66
C VAL A 94 13.76 8.53 -17.57
N VAL A 95 15.05 8.77 -17.83
CA VAL A 95 15.53 9.86 -18.68
C VAL A 95 16.35 9.32 -19.85
N ASP A 96 16.12 9.89 -21.03
CA ASP A 96 16.95 9.65 -22.23
C ASP A 96 18.31 10.35 -22.06
N ILE A 97 19.38 9.63 -22.33
CA ILE A 97 20.76 10.14 -22.29
C ILE A 97 21.44 10.12 -23.66
N GLY A 98 20.72 9.78 -24.74
CA GLY A 98 21.22 9.71 -26.10
C GLY A 98 21.73 8.32 -26.49
N ASP A 99 22.09 8.16 -27.77
CA ASP A 99 22.66 6.93 -28.34
C ASP A 99 21.83 5.66 -28.11
N GLY A 100 20.51 5.81 -27.94
CA GLY A 100 19.60 4.70 -27.66
C GLY A 100 19.65 4.19 -26.21
N TRP A 101 20.28 4.94 -25.30
CA TRP A 101 20.38 4.62 -23.87
C TRP A 101 19.46 5.48 -23.00
N ALA A 102 19.06 4.92 -21.87
CA ALA A 102 18.27 5.61 -20.86
C ALA A 102 18.77 5.26 -19.45
N VAL A 103 18.52 6.15 -18.50
CA VAL A 103 18.82 5.93 -17.07
C VAL A 103 17.52 5.90 -16.30
N ALA A 104 17.28 4.79 -15.59
CA ALA A 104 16.27 4.69 -14.55
C ALA A 104 16.87 5.11 -13.21
N PHE A 105 16.20 6.01 -12.49
CA PHE A 105 16.65 6.49 -11.19
C PHE A 105 15.47 6.71 -10.24
N LYS A 106 15.69 6.35 -8.98
CA LYS A 106 14.75 6.55 -7.88
C LYS A 106 15.54 6.74 -6.59
N ILE A 107 14.92 7.41 -5.62
CA ILE A 107 15.38 7.48 -4.25
C ILE A 107 14.27 7.02 -3.32
N GLU A 108 14.62 6.23 -2.32
CA GLU A 108 13.73 5.78 -1.24
C GLU A 108 14.37 6.07 0.12
N SER A 109 13.55 6.05 1.17
CA SER A 109 14.00 6.16 2.55
C SER A 109 13.46 4.98 3.35
N HIS A 110 14.25 4.47 4.30
CA HIS A 110 13.85 3.37 5.17
C HIS A 110 14.08 3.73 6.66
N ASN A 111 13.69 4.96 7.00
CA ASN A 111 14.16 5.65 8.21
C ASN A 111 13.70 4.99 9.52
N HIS A 112 12.40 4.75 9.68
CA HIS A 112 11.85 4.26 10.94
C HIS A 112 12.40 2.85 11.29
N PRO A 113 12.42 1.87 10.37
CA PRO A 113 13.00 0.57 10.69
C PRO A 113 14.50 0.64 10.95
N SER A 114 15.26 1.44 10.19
CA SER A 114 16.70 1.62 10.41
C SER A 114 17.05 2.31 11.73
N ALA A 115 16.14 3.11 12.29
CA ALA A 115 16.31 3.69 13.61
C ALA A 115 16.18 2.65 14.74
N ILE A 116 15.41 1.58 14.52
CA ILE A 116 15.21 0.50 15.49
C ILE A 116 16.26 -0.60 15.33
N GLU A 117 16.51 -1.03 14.09
CA GLU A 117 17.49 -2.04 13.75
C GLU A 117 18.26 -1.59 12.50
N PRO A 118 19.49 -1.06 12.65
CA PRO A 118 20.20 -0.40 11.56
C PRO A 118 20.60 -1.32 10.40
N PHE A 119 21.01 -2.55 10.69
CA PHE A 119 21.61 -3.42 9.67
C PHE A 119 20.55 -3.93 8.70
N GLN A 120 19.50 -4.58 9.20
CA GLN A 120 18.37 -5.06 8.43
C GLN A 120 17.56 -3.91 7.87
N GLY A 121 17.34 -2.83 8.62
CA GLY A 121 16.63 -1.65 8.10
C GLY A 121 17.30 -1.06 6.86
N ALA A 122 18.63 -0.94 6.87
CA ALA A 122 19.38 -0.52 5.69
C ALA A 122 19.35 -1.58 4.57
N ALA A 123 19.53 -2.85 4.91
CA ALA A 123 19.54 -3.94 3.93
C ALA A 123 18.20 -4.08 3.19
N THR A 124 17.07 -3.99 3.89
CA THR A 124 15.74 -4.03 3.27
C THR A 124 15.44 -2.77 2.46
N GLY A 125 15.96 -1.60 2.88
CA GLY A 125 15.93 -0.38 2.08
C GLY A 125 16.67 -0.51 0.75
N VAL A 126 17.88 -1.09 0.76
CA VAL A 126 18.65 -1.41 -0.46
C VAL A 126 17.91 -2.42 -1.32
N GLY A 127 17.35 -3.48 -0.71
CA GLY A 127 16.57 -4.46 -1.44
C GLY A 127 15.30 -3.86 -2.07
N GLY A 128 14.67 -2.88 -1.41
CA GLY A 128 13.50 -2.15 -1.91
C GLY A 128 13.81 -1.36 -3.16
N ILE A 129 14.83 -0.50 -3.11
CA ILE A 129 15.17 0.41 -4.21
C ILE A 129 15.69 -0.31 -5.47
N ILE A 130 16.20 -1.53 -5.34
CA ILE A 130 16.67 -2.35 -6.47
C ILE A 130 15.51 -3.00 -7.24
N ARG A 131 14.34 -3.22 -6.59
CA ARG A 131 13.18 -3.87 -7.20
C ARG A 131 12.27 -2.87 -7.91
#